data_AF-A0A3D8RTN7-F1
#
_entry.id   AF-A0A3D8RTN7-F1
#
_cell.length_a   1.000
_cell.length_b   1.000
_cell.length_c   1.000
_cell.angle_alpha   90.00
_cell.angle_beta   90.00
_cell.angle_gamma   90.00
#
_symmetry.space_group_name_H-M   'P 1'
#
loop_
_entity.id
_entity.type
_entity.pdbx_description
1 polymer ?
#
loop_
_entity_poly.entity_id
_entity_poly.type
_entity_poly.pdbx_seq_one_letter_code
_entity_poly.pdbx_strand_id
1 'polypeptide(L)'
;MAQNSTANRPDHHANDCGTSFRNPWLSAGKPSWTELLPMRSPLSRYCNESLKHDDRAREIKVVTPDWGASALKQRMLENEEETCIVGTWLGHAAAMAEIPLEGVRAGNSMKESPETLSSKSNLWILFDPIFSQRAGPTQYTGPGRIKASPCQVDDLPECDAVAISHNHYDHLDTLSIKAISSRFPRCKFFVPLGNKSWLLATGIPEDLIRELDWWKSAEFGLEDFHREVDHNTEEETKLCFTCVPAQHNSGRGTLDQGSTLWCGWVVEQHLVRKSQDVEKRRKGAIYHAGDTGYRRIARSEEVCPVFEEIGTTFGPFDLSFIPIWRGGTLSFISYVGLRLSHNEIPSALHASPADAIAIHLTVRSKNTVGVHFGTFIGSENESYEALIEFDEARENAGGIGRLDDISECHHGRAGALDIGGSIAVGI
;
A
#
# COMPACT_ATOMS: atom_id res chain seq x y z
N MET A 1 0.18 49.04 4.01
CA MET A 1 -0.06 48.22 2.81
C MET A 1 0.17 46.77 3.21
N ALA A 2 -0.90 46.04 3.49
CA ALA A 2 -0.83 44.63 3.85
C ALA A 2 -0.77 43.80 2.56
N GLN A 3 0.30 43.03 2.38
CA GLN A 3 0.40 42.04 1.32
C GLN A 3 -0.55 40.89 1.66
N ASN A 4 -1.67 40.80 0.93
CA ASN A 4 -2.46 39.58 0.88
C ASN A 4 -1.66 38.54 0.10
N SER A 5 -0.94 37.66 0.79
CA SER A 5 -0.49 36.40 0.20
C SER A 5 -1.69 35.46 0.11
N THR A 6 -2.47 35.56 -0.96
CA THR A 6 -3.41 34.49 -1.30
C THR A 6 -2.55 33.29 -1.72
N ALA A 7 -2.28 32.38 -0.80
CA ALA A 7 -1.69 31.09 -1.13
C ALA A 7 -2.57 30.45 -2.21
N ASN A 8 -2.00 30.20 -3.39
CA ASN A 8 -2.73 29.54 -4.46
C ASN A 8 -3.25 28.19 -3.95
N ARG A 9 -4.53 27.92 -4.23
CA ARG A 9 -5.14 26.62 -3.96
C ARG A 9 -4.32 25.52 -4.66
N PRO A 10 -3.96 24.41 -3.97
CA PRO A 10 -3.27 23.30 -4.63
C PRO A 10 -4.10 22.70 -5.77
N ASP A 11 -3.46 22.21 -6.82
CA ASP A 11 -4.14 21.82 -8.08
C ASP A 11 -5.12 20.64 -7.92
N HIS A 12 -4.86 19.78 -6.94
CA HIS A 12 -5.71 18.62 -6.60
C HIS A 12 -6.98 19.00 -5.84
N HIS A 13 -7.07 20.21 -5.30
CA HIS A 13 -8.33 20.73 -4.74
C HIS A 13 -9.20 21.25 -5.89
N ALA A 14 -10.39 20.67 -6.05
CA ALA A 14 -11.35 21.04 -7.08
C ALA A 14 -12.14 22.32 -6.71
N ASN A 15 -12.22 22.65 -5.41
CA ASN A 15 -12.87 23.85 -4.89
C ASN A 15 -12.00 24.56 -3.83
N ASP A 16 -12.27 25.84 -3.55
CA ASP A 16 -11.48 26.65 -2.61
C ASP A 16 -11.72 26.28 -1.13
N CYS A 17 -12.71 25.43 -0.86
CA CYS A 17 -13.08 25.01 0.49
C CYS A 17 -12.36 23.74 0.96
N GLY A 18 -11.58 23.07 0.10
CA GLY A 18 -10.90 21.82 0.43
C GLY A 18 -11.84 20.65 0.72
N THR A 19 -13.02 20.65 0.11
CA THR A 19 -14.06 19.61 0.30
C THR A 19 -14.33 18.81 -0.97
N SER A 20 -13.56 19.05 -2.03
CA SER A 20 -13.65 18.31 -3.28
C SER A 20 -12.28 18.24 -3.94
N PHE A 21 -11.95 17.07 -4.47
CA PHE A 21 -10.63 16.72 -4.98
C PHE A 21 -10.70 16.19 -6.42
N ARG A 22 -9.61 16.33 -7.16
CA ARG A 22 -9.47 15.88 -8.56
C ARG A 22 -8.03 15.48 -8.84
N ASN A 23 -7.82 14.63 -9.85
CA ASN A 23 -6.49 14.43 -10.40
C ASN A 23 -6.02 15.71 -11.13
N PRO A 24 -4.81 16.22 -10.84
CA PRO A 24 -4.27 17.37 -11.55
C PRO A 24 -3.53 16.99 -12.84
N TRP A 25 -3.19 15.71 -13.05
CA TRP A 25 -2.32 15.26 -14.14
C TRP A 25 -3.07 14.94 -15.43
N LEU A 26 -2.41 15.20 -16.57
CA LEU A 26 -2.93 14.86 -17.89
C LEU A 26 -3.10 13.35 -18.06
N SER A 27 -2.23 12.54 -17.47
CA SER A 27 -2.35 11.07 -17.43
C SER A 27 -3.65 10.57 -16.79
N ALA A 28 -4.37 11.38 -16.02
CA ALA A 28 -5.67 11.06 -15.45
C ALA A 28 -6.88 11.59 -16.26
N GLY A 29 -6.62 12.31 -17.36
CA GLY A 29 -7.64 12.90 -18.20
C GLY A 29 -8.49 11.86 -18.96
N LYS A 30 -9.61 12.30 -19.56
CA LYS A 30 -10.42 11.41 -20.40
C LYS A 30 -9.66 11.01 -21.68
N PRO A 31 -9.72 9.75 -22.15
CA PRO A 31 -9.12 9.36 -23.42
C PRO A 31 -9.62 10.25 -24.57
N SER A 32 -8.70 10.62 -25.46
CA SER A 32 -9.02 11.34 -26.69
C SER A 32 -9.74 10.43 -27.69
N TRP A 33 -10.52 11.02 -28.60
CA TRP A 33 -11.18 10.25 -29.66
C TRP A 33 -10.21 9.44 -30.53
N THR A 34 -8.98 9.94 -30.74
CA THR A 34 -7.91 9.24 -31.47
C THR A 34 -7.37 8.04 -30.72
N GLU A 35 -7.34 8.07 -29.39
CA GLU A 35 -6.96 6.94 -28.55
C GLU A 35 -8.06 5.87 -28.47
N LEU A 36 -9.33 6.28 -28.64
CA LEU A 36 -10.49 5.39 -28.67
C LEU A 36 -10.73 4.77 -30.07
N LEU A 37 -10.21 5.37 -31.14
CA LEU A 37 -10.41 4.94 -32.53
C LEU A 37 -9.94 3.50 -32.85
N PRO A 38 -8.82 3.00 -32.29
CA PRO A 38 -8.37 1.63 -32.49
C PRO A 38 -9.21 0.58 -31.75
N MET A 39 -10.23 0.98 -30.97
CA MET A 39 -10.90 0.09 -30.03
C MET A 39 -11.58 -1.11 -30.71
N ARG A 40 -11.01 -2.31 -30.49
CA ARG A 40 -11.58 -3.57 -31.01
C ARG A 40 -12.42 -4.24 -29.93
N SER A 41 -13.72 -3.95 -29.93
CA SER A 41 -14.75 -4.53 -29.03
C SER A 41 -14.45 -4.33 -27.53
N PRO A 42 -15.38 -3.75 -26.75
CA PRO A 42 -15.16 -3.53 -25.31
C PRO A 42 -15.08 -4.83 -24.51
N LEU A 43 -15.33 -5.99 -25.13
CA LEU A 43 -15.29 -7.31 -24.50
C LEU A 43 -14.31 -8.22 -25.25
N SER A 44 -13.46 -8.92 -24.48
CA SER A 44 -12.59 -10.00 -24.95
C SER A 44 -12.90 -11.29 -24.19
N ARG A 45 -12.52 -12.45 -24.74
CA ARG A 45 -12.60 -13.74 -24.03
C ARG A 45 -11.31 -13.97 -23.29
N TYR A 46 -11.39 -14.56 -22.10
CA TYR A 46 -10.21 -15.18 -21.52
C TYR A 46 -9.78 -16.36 -22.41
N CYS A 47 -8.48 -16.45 -22.75
CA CYS A 47 -7.91 -17.66 -23.32
C CYS A 47 -7.76 -18.71 -22.21
N ASN A 48 -8.89 -19.28 -21.77
CA ASN A 48 -9.04 -19.92 -20.46
C ASN A 48 -8.32 -21.27 -20.26
N GLU A 49 -7.78 -21.91 -21.29
CA GLU A 49 -7.06 -23.18 -21.11
C GLU A 49 -5.53 -23.03 -21.10
N SER A 50 -4.97 -21.95 -21.63
CA SER A 50 -3.50 -21.82 -21.77
C SER A 50 -2.82 -21.15 -20.57
N LEU A 51 -3.52 -20.29 -19.82
CA LEU A 51 -2.90 -19.50 -18.75
C LEU A 51 -2.39 -20.36 -17.59
N LYS A 52 -3.12 -21.43 -17.23
CA LYS A 52 -2.69 -22.36 -16.17
C LYS A 52 -1.46 -23.20 -16.53
N HIS A 53 -1.08 -23.21 -17.80
CA HIS A 53 0.06 -23.95 -18.33
C HIS A 53 1.27 -23.05 -18.59
N ASP A 54 1.17 -21.76 -18.32
CA ASP A 54 2.31 -20.85 -18.32
C ASP A 54 3.17 -21.10 -17.08
N ASP A 55 4.48 -21.26 -17.24
CA ASP A 55 5.41 -21.54 -16.14
C ASP A 55 5.48 -20.39 -15.11
N ARG A 56 5.05 -19.18 -15.50
CA ARG A 56 4.95 -18.00 -14.62
C ARG A 56 3.64 -17.98 -13.85
N ALA A 57 2.63 -18.72 -14.30
CA ALA A 57 1.38 -18.84 -13.59
C ALA A 57 1.56 -19.70 -12.34
N ARG A 58 1.18 -19.16 -11.18
CA ARG A 58 1.06 -19.95 -9.95
C ARG A 58 -0.25 -19.65 -9.26
N GLU A 59 -0.81 -20.66 -8.59
CA GLU A 59 -1.94 -20.45 -7.71
C GLU A 59 -1.50 -19.65 -6.48
N ILE A 60 -2.21 -18.55 -6.19
CA ILE A 60 -2.08 -17.82 -4.94
C ILE A 60 -2.79 -18.60 -3.85
N LYS A 61 -2.02 -19.07 -2.86
CA LYS A 61 -2.54 -19.78 -1.70
C LYS A 61 -2.89 -18.80 -0.60
N VAL A 62 -3.80 -19.23 0.27
CA VAL A 62 -4.04 -18.58 1.57
C VAL A 62 -3.29 -19.40 2.61
N VAL A 63 -2.34 -18.77 3.29
CA VAL A 63 -1.53 -19.39 4.34
C VAL A 63 -1.74 -18.64 5.65
N THR A 64 -1.59 -19.34 6.77
CA THR A 64 -1.57 -18.68 8.08
C THR A 64 -0.30 -17.83 8.19
N PRO A 65 -0.40 -16.53 8.51
CA PRO A 65 0.78 -15.68 8.64
C PRO A 65 1.68 -16.17 9.77
N ASP A 66 2.98 -16.27 9.49
CA ASP A 66 4.02 -16.50 10.49
C ASP A 66 4.71 -15.20 10.91
N TRP A 67 4.18 -14.06 10.45
CA TRP A 67 4.68 -12.71 10.73
C TRP A 67 6.17 -12.53 10.43
N GLY A 68 6.66 -13.21 9.38
CA GLY A 68 8.04 -13.10 8.94
C GLY A 68 9.02 -14.00 9.68
N ALA A 69 8.59 -14.84 10.62
CA ALA A 69 9.47 -15.73 11.36
C ALA A 69 10.36 -16.59 10.44
N SER A 70 9.79 -17.17 9.38
CA SER A 70 10.55 -17.97 8.41
C SER A 70 11.49 -17.11 7.57
N ALA A 71 11.05 -15.93 7.13
CA ALA A 71 11.84 -15.02 6.30
C ALA A 71 13.02 -14.41 7.07
N LEU A 72 12.81 -14.00 8.33
CA LEU A 72 13.85 -13.50 9.22
C LEU A 72 14.88 -14.59 9.52
N LYS A 73 14.43 -15.83 9.79
CA LYS A 73 15.35 -16.94 10.01
C LYS A 73 16.24 -17.19 8.80
N GLN A 74 15.71 -17.08 7.58
CA GLN A 74 16.50 -17.23 6.36
C GLN A 74 17.54 -16.11 6.22
N ARG A 75 17.17 -14.86 6.53
CA ARG A 75 18.09 -13.70 6.54
C ARG A 75 19.19 -13.83 7.59
N MET A 76 18.84 -14.22 8.82
CA MET A 76 19.80 -14.39 9.91
C MET A 76 20.82 -15.51 9.63
N LEU A 77 20.47 -16.52 8.82
CA LEU A 77 21.44 -17.53 8.38
C LEU A 77 22.51 -16.97 7.43
N GLU A 78 22.22 -15.86 6.74
CA GLU A 78 23.15 -15.20 5.82
C GLU A 78 23.89 -14.05 6.49
N ASN A 79 23.22 -13.28 7.35
CA ASN A 79 23.81 -12.18 8.11
C ASN A 79 23.13 -12.02 9.49
N GLU A 80 23.83 -12.44 10.55
CA GLU A 80 23.31 -12.46 11.93
C GLU A 80 23.01 -11.07 12.51
N GLU A 81 23.62 -10.01 11.97
CA GLU A 81 23.47 -8.63 12.47
C GLU A 81 22.49 -7.77 11.63
N GLU A 82 21.87 -8.34 10.59
CA GLU A 82 21.01 -7.59 9.67
C GLU A 82 19.65 -7.24 10.31
N THR A 83 19.38 -5.94 10.49
CA THR A 83 18.05 -5.44 10.83
C THR A 83 17.14 -5.48 9.61
N CYS A 84 15.94 -6.04 9.75
CA CYS A 84 15.03 -6.24 8.63
C CYS A 84 13.66 -5.59 8.88
N ILE A 85 13.11 -4.95 7.84
CA ILE A 85 11.66 -4.70 7.76
C ILE A 85 10.98 -5.99 7.32
N VAL A 86 9.89 -6.37 7.98
CA VAL A 86 9.03 -7.46 7.53
C VAL A 86 7.78 -6.89 6.88
N GLY A 87 7.42 -7.43 5.72
CA GLY A 87 6.15 -7.16 5.06
C GLY A 87 5.34 -8.44 4.89
N THR A 88 4.08 -8.44 5.32
CA THR A 88 3.13 -9.54 5.15
C THR A 88 1.98 -9.07 4.27
N TRP A 89 1.68 -9.79 3.19
CA TRP A 89 0.53 -9.48 2.36
C TRP A 89 -0.72 -10.16 2.93
N LEU A 90 -1.76 -9.40 3.27
CA LEU A 90 -2.99 -9.93 3.90
C LEU A 90 -4.14 -10.13 2.89
N GLY A 91 -3.87 -9.95 1.60
CA GLY A 91 -4.84 -10.05 0.52
C GLY A 91 -5.40 -8.69 0.10
N HIS A 92 -5.74 -8.56 -1.17
CA HIS A 92 -6.11 -7.29 -1.83
C HIS A 92 -5.01 -6.24 -1.60
N ALA A 93 -5.35 -4.99 -1.25
CA ALA A 93 -4.38 -3.98 -0.83
C ALA A 93 -3.97 -4.09 0.65
N ALA A 94 -4.55 -5.00 1.43
CA ALA A 94 -4.21 -5.11 2.84
C ALA A 94 -2.79 -5.67 3.01
N ALA A 95 -1.95 -4.94 3.73
CA ALA A 95 -0.59 -5.36 4.05
C ALA A 95 -0.23 -4.96 5.48
N MET A 96 0.50 -5.82 6.18
CA MET A 96 1.11 -5.52 7.47
C MET A 96 2.60 -5.30 7.27
N ALA A 97 3.16 -4.30 7.92
CA ALA A 97 4.60 -4.11 8.01
C ALA A 97 5.06 -4.02 9.46
N GLU A 98 6.18 -4.65 9.74
CA GLU A 98 6.91 -4.58 11.01
C GLU A 98 8.22 -3.83 10.76
N ILE A 99 8.43 -2.75 11.51
CA ILE A 99 9.68 -1.97 11.47
C ILE A 99 10.43 -2.19 12.80
N PRO A 100 11.68 -2.66 12.77
CA PRO A 100 12.50 -2.75 13.98
C PRO A 100 12.89 -1.33 14.42
N LEU A 101 12.55 -1.00 15.67
CA LEU A 101 12.80 0.31 16.25
C LEU A 101 14.19 0.35 16.89
N GLU A 102 14.96 1.39 16.59
CA GLU A 102 16.20 1.68 17.31
C GLU A 102 15.92 2.55 18.55
N GLY A 103 16.75 2.42 19.59
CA GLY A 103 16.67 3.28 20.79
C GLY A 103 15.57 2.93 21.80
N VAL A 104 14.89 1.80 21.62
CA VAL A 104 13.97 1.25 22.64
C VAL A 104 14.79 0.64 23.77
N ARG A 105 14.39 0.88 25.03
CA ARG A 105 15.03 0.23 26.19
C ARG A 105 14.93 -1.29 26.06
N ALA A 106 16.06 -1.97 26.20
CA ALA A 106 16.09 -3.42 26.23
C ALA A 106 15.17 -3.93 27.35
N GLY A 107 14.10 -4.65 26.97
CA GLY A 107 13.24 -5.33 27.92
C GLY A 107 14.04 -6.34 28.75
N ASN A 108 13.57 -6.66 29.96
CA ASN A 108 14.25 -7.63 30.79
C ASN A 108 13.95 -9.05 30.29
N SER A 109 14.87 -9.62 29.50
CA SER A 109 14.73 -10.95 28.88
C SER A 109 14.50 -12.10 29.88
N MET A 110 14.82 -11.89 31.17
CA MET A 110 14.57 -12.88 32.24
C MET A 110 13.14 -12.83 32.79
N LYS A 111 12.35 -11.80 32.47
CA LYS A 111 10.98 -11.60 33.00
C LYS A 111 9.89 -11.57 31.94
N GLU A 112 10.23 -11.38 30.66
CA GLU A 112 9.26 -11.13 29.58
C GLU A 112 9.33 -12.22 28.52
N SER A 113 8.18 -12.57 27.92
CA SER A 113 8.14 -13.55 26.83
C SER A 113 8.77 -12.97 25.55
N PRO A 114 9.32 -13.81 24.64
CA PRO A 114 9.86 -13.36 23.35
C PRO A 114 8.85 -12.53 22.53
N GLU A 115 7.58 -12.90 22.56
CA GLU A 115 6.48 -12.16 21.90
C GLU A 115 6.31 -10.75 22.51
N THR A 116 6.41 -10.63 23.83
CA THR A 116 6.32 -9.35 24.54
C THR A 116 7.54 -8.45 24.23
N LEU A 117 8.73 -9.05 24.14
CA LEU A 117 9.96 -8.35 23.76
C LEU A 117 9.91 -7.85 22.32
N SER A 118 9.44 -8.68 21.38
CA SER A 118 9.25 -8.30 19.97
C SER A 118 8.19 -7.21 19.79
N SER A 119 7.05 -7.31 20.48
CA SER A 119 6.02 -6.25 20.50
C SER A 119 6.61 -4.90 20.95
N LYS A 120 7.51 -4.90 21.93
CA LYS A 120 8.14 -3.67 22.43
C LYS A 120 9.23 -3.09 21.52
N SER A 121 9.99 -3.93 20.82
CA SER A 121 11.11 -3.48 19.98
C SER A 121 10.70 -3.09 18.56
N ASN A 122 9.47 -3.36 18.15
CA ASN A 122 9.01 -3.21 16.78
C ASN A 122 7.79 -2.29 16.70
N LEU A 123 7.55 -1.73 15.53
CA LEU A 123 6.33 -0.98 15.20
C LEU A 123 5.53 -1.72 14.14
N TRP A 124 4.24 -1.92 14.39
CA TRP A 124 3.34 -2.65 13.50
C TRP A 124 2.38 -1.70 12.78
N ILE A 125 2.45 -1.69 11.45
CA ILE A 125 1.67 -0.79 10.60
C ILE A 125 0.81 -1.61 9.65
N LEU A 126 -0.49 -1.34 9.67
CA LEU A 126 -1.46 -2.00 8.81
C LEU A 126 -1.98 -1.04 7.75
N PHE A 127 -1.82 -1.40 6.48
CA PHE A 127 -2.29 -0.62 5.34
C PHE A 127 -3.61 -1.19 4.82
N ASP A 128 -4.56 -0.31 4.52
CA ASP A 128 -5.85 -0.61 3.87
C ASP A 128 -6.55 -1.91 4.35
N PRO A 129 -6.79 -2.08 5.66
CA PRO A 129 -7.28 -3.34 6.21
C PRO A 129 -8.70 -3.67 5.77
N ILE A 130 -8.86 -4.87 5.18
CA ILE A 130 -10.15 -5.50 4.92
C ILE A 130 -10.12 -6.98 5.31
N PHE A 131 -10.70 -7.30 6.47
CA PHE A 131 -10.90 -8.66 6.96
C PHE A 131 -12.30 -9.21 6.65
N SER A 132 -13.22 -8.32 6.25
CA SER A 132 -14.58 -8.67 5.85
C SER A 132 -14.65 -9.56 4.60
N GLN A 133 -15.70 -10.38 4.53
CA GLN A 133 -15.95 -11.24 3.38
C GLN A 133 -16.35 -10.44 2.13
N ARG A 134 -16.93 -9.25 2.30
CA ARG A 134 -17.46 -8.42 1.22
C ARG A 134 -17.00 -6.98 1.35
N ALA A 135 -16.57 -6.40 0.23
CA ALA A 135 -16.28 -4.98 0.14
C ALA A 135 -17.56 -4.23 -0.26
N GLY A 136 -18.29 -3.70 0.70
CA GLY A 136 -19.52 -2.95 0.41
C GLY A 136 -20.09 -2.26 1.65
N PRO A 137 -21.18 -1.49 1.49
CA PRO A 137 -21.83 -0.79 2.60
C PRO A 137 -22.38 -1.75 3.67
N THR A 138 -22.68 -2.98 3.27
CA THR A 138 -23.13 -4.05 4.15
C THR A 138 -22.44 -5.35 3.77
N GLN A 139 -22.44 -6.32 4.70
CA GLN A 139 -21.92 -7.68 4.46
C GLN A 139 -22.78 -8.52 3.51
N TYR A 140 -23.85 -7.95 2.93
CA TYR A 140 -24.70 -8.62 1.93
C TYR A 140 -24.56 -8.01 0.52
N THR A 141 -23.82 -6.90 0.39
CA THR A 141 -23.71 -6.10 -0.85
C THR A 141 -22.25 -5.95 -1.28
N GLY A 142 -22.00 -5.62 -2.55
CA GLY A 142 -20.66 -5.43 -3.10
C GLY A 142 -19.97 -6.72 -3.59
N PRO A 143 -18.71 -6.68 -4.04
CA PRO A 143 -17.94 -7.88 -4.36
C PRO A 143 -17.60 -8.69 -3.10
N GLY A 144 -17.72 -10.01 -3.19
CA GLY A 144 -17.25 -10.95 -2.17
C GLY A 144 -15.86 -11.46 -2.52
N ARG A 145 -15.00 -11.68 -1.52
CA ARG A 145 -13.68 -12.26 -1.75
C ARG A 145 -13.78 -13.72 -2.21
N ILE A 146 -12.95 -14.09 -3.17
CA ILE A 146 -12.80 -15.47 -3.65
C ILE A 146 -11.81 -16.24 -2.76
N LYS A 147 -10.73 -15.58 -2.34
CA LYS A 147 -9.77 -16.14 -1.38
C LYS A 147 -10.07 -15.57 0.00
N ALA A 148 -10.04 -16.42 1.02
CA ALA A 148 -10.34 -16.03 2.41
C ALA A 148 -9.28 -15.06 2.96
N SER A 149 -9.64 -14.36 4.04
CA SER A 149 -8.64 -13.66 4.85
C SER A 149 -7.64 -14.68 5.40
N PRO A 150 -6.32 -14.42 5.40
CA PRO A 150 -5.36 -15.36 5.97
C PRO A 150 -5.46 -15.44 7.51
N CYS A 151 -6.02 -14.40 8.12
CA CYS A 151 -6.27 -14.28 9.55
C CYS A 151 -7.42 -13.31 9.82
N GLN A 152 -7.86 -13.19 11.07
CA GLN A 152 -8.79 -12.16 11.54
C GLN A 152 -8.06 -11.09 12.37
N VAL A 153 -8.77 -10.00 12.68
CA VAL A 153 -8.21 -8.92 13.51
C VAL A 153 -7.73 -9.44 14.87
N ASP A 154 -8.34 -10.50 15.42
CA ASP A 154 -7.94 -11.14 16.69
C ASP A 154 -6.65 -11.97 16.61
N ASP A 155 -6.17 -12.27 15.41
CA ASP A 155 -4.95 -13.05 15.19
C ASP A 155 -3.71 -12.17 14.93
N LEU A 156 -3.89 -10.86 14.73
CA LEU A 156 -2.77 -9.92 14.56
C LEU A 156 -1.84 -9.94 15.80
N PRO A 157 -0.51 -9.83 15.64
CA PRO A 157 0.40 -9.80 16.79
C PRO A 157 0.24 -8.50 17.58
N GLU A 158 0.28 -7.37 16.87
CA GLU A 158 0.10 -6.00 17.37
C GLU A 158 -0.44 -5.11 16.24
N CYS A 159 -0.87 -3.89 16.56
CA CYS A 159 -1.22 -2.87 15.56
C CYS A 159 -1.09 -1.47 16.15
N ASP A 160 0.04 -0.81 15.90
CA ASP A 160 0.34 0.53 16.41
C ASP A 160 -0.21 1.64 15.51
N ALA A 161 -0.26 1.37 14.20
CA ALA A 161 -0.75 2.32 13.21
C ALA A 161 -1.59 1.62 12.13
N VAL A 162 -2.63 2.30 11.67
CA VAL A 162 -3.39 1.98 10.46
C VAL A 162 -3.26 3.13 9.48
N ALA A 163 -2.88 2.86 8.24
CA ALA A 163 -2.79 3.85 7.18
C ALA A 163 -3.80 3.53 6.06
N ILE A 164 -4.71 4.46 5.79
CA ILE A 164 -5.78 4.31 4.81
C ILE A 164 -5.47 5.15 3.58
N SER A 165 -5.41 4.55 2.41
CA SER A 165 -5.13 5.24 1.15
C SER A 165 -6.32 6.06 0.67
N HIS A 166 -7.55 5.55 0.78
CA HIS A 166 -8.77 6.23 0.34
C HIS A 166 -10.03 5.54 0.88
N ASN A 167 -11.20 6.10 0.55
CA ASN A 167 -12.45 5.74 1.20
C ASN A 167 -13.24 4.60 0.53
N HIS A 168 -12.73 3.92 -0.51
CA HIS A 168 -13.47 2.81 -1.12
C HIS A 168 -13.65 1.64 -0.14
N TYR A 169 -14.69 0.83 -0.32
CA TYR A 169 -15.08 -0.20 0.65
C TYR A 169 -14.05 -1.32 0.81
N ASP A 170 -13.25 -1.56 -0.21
CA ASP A 170 -12.18 -2.55 -0.26
C ASP A 170 -10.86 -2.06 0.35
N HIS A 171 -10.76 -0.78 0.71
CA HIS A 171 -9.61 -0.18 1.41
C HIS A 171 -9.97 0.38 2.80
N LEU A 172 -11.22 0.80 2.98
CA LEU A 172 -11.77 1.31 4.24
C LEU A 172 -13.01 0.51 4.66
N ASP A 173 -12.76 -0.65 5.26
CA ASP A 173 -13.80 -1.56 5.75
C ASP A 173 -14.22 -1.22 7.19
N THR A 174 -15.51 -0.91 7.38
CA THR A 174 -16.05 -0.49 8.68
C THR A 174 -15.90 -1.55 9.77
N LEU A 175 -16.07 -2.84 9.44
CA LEU A 175 -15.97 -3.90 10.45
C LEU A 175 -14.52 -4.10 10.89
N SER A 176 -13.58 -4.07 9.94
CA SER A 176 -12.15 -4.11 10.22
C SER A 176 -11.72 -2.97 11.12
N ILE A 177 -12.06 -1.72 10.79
CA ILE A 177 -11.70 -0.54 11.60
C ILE A 177 -12.26 -0.64 13.02
N LYS A 178 -13.52 -1.06 13.19
CA LYS A 178 -14.12 -1.23 14.51
C LYS A 178 -13.45 -2.33 15.33
N ALA A 179 -13.16 -3.46 14.70
CA ALA A 179 -12.46 -4.57 15.36
C ALA A 179 -11.05 -4.15 15.79
N ILE A 180 -10.30 -3.45 14.92
CA ILE A 180 -8.95 -2.95 15.21
C ILE A 180 -9.01 -1.97 16.39
N SER A 181 -9.90 -0.98 16.35
CA SER A 181 -10.03 -0.02 17.44
C SER A 181 -10.44 -0.65 18.76
N SER A 182 -11.21 -1.75 18.71
CA SER A 182 -11.64 -2.45 19.92
C SER A 182 -10.50 -3.27 20.52
N ARG A 183 -9.69 -3.93 19.68
CA ARG A 183 -8.56 -4.76 20.12
C ARG A 183 -7.32 -3.95 20.48
N PHE A 184 -7.03 -2.91 19.71
CA PHE A 184 -5.86 -2.04 19.82
C PHE A 184 -6.30 -0.59 20.07
N PRO A 185 -6.77 -0.26 21.28
CA PRO A 185 -7.37 1.05 21.58
C PRO A 185 -6.40 2.24 21.51
N ARG A 186 -5.10 1.98 21.35
CA ARG A 186 -4.03 3.00 21.22
C ARG A 186 -3.53 3.13 19.78
N CYS A 187 -4.07 2.34 18.85
CA CYS A 187 -3.71 2.36 17.44
C CYS A 187 -4.01 3.75 16.85
N LYS A 188 -3.03 4.33 16.14
CA LYS A 188 -3.19 5.61 15.44
C LYS A 188 -3.69 5.37 14.02
N PHE A 189 -4.59 6.22 13.53
CA PHE A 189 -5.16 6.13 12.20
C PHE A 189 -4.69 7.30 11.33
N PHE A 190 -4.01 6.99 10.23
CA PHE A 190 -3.53 7.93 9.24
C PHE A 190 -4.43 7.90 8.02
N VAL A 191 -5.02 9.04 7.68
CA VAL A 191 -6.01 9.13 6.60
C VAL A 191 -5.81 10.40 5.78
N PRO A 192 -6.13 10.40 4.48
CA PRO A 192 -6.08 11.62 3.69
C PRO A 192 -7.29 12.52 3.97
N LEU A 193 -7.18 13.81 3.62
CA LEU A 193 -8.22 14.84 3.86
C LEU A 193 -9.65 14.36 3.56
N GLY A 194 -10.59 14.74 4.44
CA GLY A 194 -12.01 14.44 4.35
C GLY A 194 -12.41 13.13 5.04
N ASN A 195 -11.48 12.21 5.26
CA ASN A 195 -11.77 10.89 5.85
C ASN A 195 -11.87 10.90 7.37
N LYS A 196 -11.30 11.90 8.07
CA LYS A 196 -11.34 11.96 9.54
C LYS A 196 -12.77 11.94 10.08
N SER A 197 -13.67 12.67 9.43
CA SER A 197 -15.08 12.74 9.81
C SER A 197 -15.75 11.37 9.87
N TRP A 198 -15.40 10.48 8.94
CA TRP A 198 -15.89 9.11 8.89
C TRP A 198 -15.37 8.28 10.06
N LEU A 199 -14.08 8.40 10.40
CA LEU A 199 -13.48 7.67 11.52
C LEU A 199 -14.03 8.14 12.88
N LEU A 200 -14.25 9.45 13.04
CA LEU A 200 -14.94 9.98 14.21
C LEU A 200 -16.35 9.37 14.34
N ALA A 201 -17.08 9.29 13.23
CA ALA A 201 -18.42 8.69 13.20
C ALA A 201 -18.44 7.18 13.48
N THR A 202 -17.33 6.46 13.26
CA THR A 202 -17.19 5.04 13.65
C THR A 202 -16.79 4.83 15.10
N GLY A 203 -16.48 5.91 15.84
CA GLY A 203 -16.16 5.90 17.27
C GLY A 203 -14.67 6.00 17.60
N ILE A 204 -13.81 6.28 16.62
CA ILE A 204 -12.38 6.45 16.85
C ILE A 204 -12.12 7.81 17.53
N PRO A 205 -11.37 7.85 18.66
CA PRO A 205 -10.99 9.10 19.31
C PRO A 205 -10.20 10.04 18.39
N GLU A 206 -10.48 11.34 18.47
CA GLU A 206 -9.87 12.35 17.60
C GLU A 206 -8.34 12.42 17.73
N ASP A 207 -7.81 12.25 18.93
CA ASP A 207 -6.38 12.31 19.22
C ASP A 207 -5.58 11.19 18.56
N LEU A 208 -6.24 10.08 18.22
CA LEU A 208 -5.68 8.95 17.49
C LEU A 208 -5.75 9.11 15.97
N ILE A 209 -6.49 10.09 15.45
CA ILE A 209 -6.64 10.30 14.00
C ILE A 209 -5.69 11.40 13.53
N ARG A 210 -4.98 11.12 12.44
CA ARG A 210 -4.09 12.05 11.74
C ARG A 210 -4.56 12.16 10.29
N GLU A 211 -5.13 13.32 10.00
CA GLU A 211 -5.64 13.65 8.67
C GLU A 211 -4.64 14.53 7.94
N LEU A 212 -4.21 14.11 6.75
CA LEU A 212 -3.11 14.75 6.02
C LEU A 212 -3.49 15.06 4.57
N ASP A 213 -3.02 16.20 4.09
CA ASP A 213 -3.03 16.53 2.66
C ASP A 213 -1.80 15.92 1.96
N TRP A 214 -1.82 15.86 0.64
CA TRP A 214 -0.66 15.47 -0.15
C TRP A 214 0.59 16.27 0.22
N TRP A 215 1.72 15.57 0.28
CA TRP A 215 3.04 16.07 0.67
C TRP A 215 3.12 16.57 2.11
N LYS A 216 2.10 16.30 2.94
CA LYS A 216 2.15 16.57 4.37
C LYS A 216 2.55 15.32 5.14
N SER A 217 3.37 15.55 6.15
CA SER A 217 3.93 14.50 7.00
C SER A 217 3.52 14.74 8.45
N ALA A 218 3.37 13.65 9.20
CA ALA A 218 3.26 13.66 10.65
C ALA A 218 4.44 12.88 11.24
N GLU A 219 5.21 13.54 12.11
CA GLU A 219 6.37 12.97 12.77
C GLU A 219 6.04 12.62 14.23
N PHE A 220 6.51 11.45 14.68
CA PHE A 220 6.26 10.89 16.01
C PHE A 220 7.56 10.40 16.63
N GLY A 221 7.70 10.59 17.94
CA GLY A 221 8.70 9.90 18.73
C GLY A 221 8.22 8.51 19.15
N LEU A 222 9.13 7.74 19.75
CA LEU A 222 8.83 6.42 20.30
C LEU A 222 7.77 6.46 21.42
N GLU A 223 7.74 7.51 22.23
CA GLU A 223 6.78 7.68 23.33
C GLU A 223 5.34 7.87 22.84
N ASP A 224 5.15 8.45 21.65
CA ASP A 224 3.84 8.60 21.02
C ASP A 224 3.20 7.24 20.69
N PHE A 225 4.03 6.22 20.48
CA PHE A 225 3.66 4.81 20.31
C PHE A 225 3.90 3.99 21.59
N HIS A 226 4.05 4.67 22.73
CA HIS A 226 4.15 4.08 24.06
C HIS A 226 5.30 3.08 24.21
N ARG A 227 6.40 3.35 23.50
CA ARG A 227 7.65 2.62 23.67
C ARG A 227 8.49 3.29 24.75
N GLU A 228 9.13 2.48 25.57
CA GLU A 228 10.04 2.98 26.59
C GLU A 228 11.36 3.41 25.95
N VAL A 229 11.70 4.69 26.12
CA VAL A 229 12.88 5.30 25.49
C VAL A 229 14.05 5.36 26.48
N ASP A 230 15.26 5.11 26.00
CA ASP A 230 16.46 5.43 26.76
C ASP A 230 16.85 6.90 26.56
N HIS A 231 16.54 7.76 27.52
CA HIS A 231 16.89 9.18 27.43
C HIS A 231 18.40 9.47 27.51
N ASN A 232 19.23 8.49 27.85
CA ASN A 232 20.69 8.65 27.91
C ASN A 232 21.36 8.62 26.53
N THR A 233 20.63 8.35 25.44
CA THR A 233 21.17 8.36 24.08
C THR A 233 21.30 9.78 23.52
N GLU A 234 22.31 10.00 22.68
CA GLU A 234 22.47 11.27 21.93
C GLU A 234 21.52 11.36 20.72
N GLU A 235 20.94 10.24 20.29
CA GLU A 235 20.03 10.14 19.15
C GLU A 235 18.61 9.80 19.61
N GLU A 236 17.61 10.28 18.86
CA GLU A 236 16.20 9.97 19.03
C GLU A 236 15.63 9.36 17.74
N THR A 237 14.87 8.28 17.88
CA THR A 237 14.15 7.67 16.77
C THR A 237 12.85 8.45 16.49
N LYS A 238 12.69 8.89 15.25
CA LYS A 238 11.49 9.54 14.73
C LYS A 238 10.86 8.70 13.62
N LEU A 239 9.55 8.53 13.70
CA LEU A 239 8.72 7.87 12.70
C LEU A 239 7.94 8.94 11.93
N CYS A 240 8.09 8.96 10.61
CA CYS A 240 7.49 9.95 9.73
C CYS A 240 6.48 9.27 8.80
N PHE A 241 5.21 9.65 8.91
CA PHE A 241 4.13 9.19 8.02
C PHE A 241 3.80 10.32 7.05
N THR A 242 4.03 10.10 5.75
CA THR A 242 3.77 11.11 4.71
C THR A 242 2.67 10.64 3.77
N CYS A 243 1.64 11.49 3.64
CA CYS A 243 0.58 11.33 2.66
C CYS A 243 1.11 11.77 1.29
N VAL A 244 1.35 10.83 0.37
CA VAL A 244 1.87 11.14 -0.97
C VAL A 244 0.77 11.00 -2.03
N PRO A 245 0.83 11.72 -3.15
CA PRO A 245 -0.23 11.63 -4.15
C PRO A 245 -0.35 10.25 -4.78
N ALA A 246 -1.56 9.93 -5.22
CA ALA A 246 -1.88 8.78 -6.06
C ALA A 246 -2.79 9.23 -7.20
N GLN A 247 -2.76 8.52 -8.33
CA GLN A 247 -3.65 8.77 -9.46
C GLN A 247 -4.91 7.91 -9.34
N HIS A 248 -5.86 8.35 -8.52
CA HIS A 248 -7.07 7.59 -8.24
C HIS A 248 -8.28 8.52 -8.03
N ASN A 249 -9.34 8.03 -7.39
CA ASN A 249 -10.49 8.82 -6.97
C ASN A 249 -10.99 8.35 -5.59
N SER A 250 -12.15 8.84 -5.18
CA SER A 250 -12.81 8.45 -3.93
C SER A 250 -14.33 8.48 -4.10
N GLY A 251 -15.03 7.72 -3.27
CA GLY A 251 -16.48 7.74 -3.10
C GLY A 251 -17.05 6.41 -2.64
N ARG A 252 -17.99 6.46 -1.69
CA ARG A 252 -18.71 5.30 -1.13
C ARG A 252 -20.14 5.19 -1.64
N GLY A 253 -20.59 6.17 -2.42
CA GLY A 253 -21.88 6.22 -3.10
C GLY A 253 -21.80 7.08 -4.36
N THR A 254 -22.96 7.48 -4.88
CA THR A 254 -23.04 8.29 -6.11
C THR A 254 -22.92 9.80 -5.87
N LEU A 255 -23.10 10.25 -4.62
CA LEU A 255 -23.16 11.68 -4.26
C LEU A 255 -21.90 12.20 -3.56
N ASP A 256 -20.96 11.33 -3.19
CA ASP A 256 -19.75 11.67 -2.44
C ASP A 256 -18.46 11.48 -3.26
N GLN A 257 -18.61 11.30 -4.58
CA GLN A 257 -17.49 11.12 -5.50
C GLN A 257 -16.53 12.31 -5.44
N GLY A 258 -15.26 12.06 -5.13
CA GLY A 258 -14.24 13.09 -5.00
C GLY A 258 -14.41 14.02 -3.79
N SER A 259 -15.25 13.68 -2.81
CA SER A 259 -15.45 14.51 -1.59
C SER A 259 -14.37 14.31 -0.53
N THR A 260 -13.61 13.21 -0.62
CA THR A 260 -12.43 12.94 0.21
C THR A 260 -11.21 12.74 -0.67
N LEU A 261 -10.03 12.98 -0.12
CA LEU A 261 -8.77 12.77 -0.80
C LEU A 261 -8.41 11.26 -0.83
N TRP A 262 -7.53 10.88 -1.75
CA TRP A 262 -6.92 9.56 -1.91
C TRP A 262 -5.40 9.73 -1.96
N CYS A 263 -4.61 8.76 -1.52
CA CYS A 263 -3.15 8.89 -1.42
C CYS A 263 -2.43 7.54 -1.45
N GLY A 264 -1.12 7.59 -1.64
CA GLY A 264 -0.20 6.58 -1.11
C GLY A 264 0.34 7.01 0.25
N TRP A 265 1.05 6.10 0.92
CA TRP A 265 1.71 6.34 2.21
C TRP A 265 3.19 6.03 2.12
N VAL A 266 4.01 6.99 2.54
CA VAL A 266 5.43 6.76 2.83
C VAL A 266 5.61 6.73 4.34
N VAL A 267 6.30 5.70 4.83
CA VAL A 267 6.69 5.61 6.23
C VAL A 267 8.20 5.53 6.33
N GLU A 268 8.83 6.48 7.02
CA GLU A 268 10.27 6.53 7.22
C GLU A 268 10.61 6.47 8.71
N GLN A 269 11.61 5.66 9.05
CA GLN A 269 12.30 5.72 10.34
C GLN A 269 13.56 6.56 10.19
N HIS A 270 13.75 7.54 11.07
CA HIS A 270 14.96 8.34 11.15
C HIS A 270 15.56 8.32 12.54
N LEU A 271 16.88 8.39 12.60
CA LEU A 271 17.61 8.76 13.81
C LEU A 271 18.00 10.22 13.71
N VAL A 272 17.63 10.98 14.74
CA VAL A 272 17.85 12.42 14.81
C VAL A 272 18.75 12.71 16.00
N ARG A 273 19.88 13.39 15.76
CA ARG A 273 20.79 13.80 16.83
C ARG A 273 20.18 14.94 17.66
N LYS A 274 20.26 14.85 19.00
CA LYS A 274 19.70 15.84 19.94
C LYS A 274 20.55 17.14 20.03
N SER A 275 21.72 17.18 19.42
CA SER A 275 22.65 18.32 19.44
C SER A 275 22.21 19.49 18.55
N GLN A 276 22.90 20.63 18.66
CA GLN A 276 22.58 21.85 17.90
C GLN A 276 22.68 21.70 16.37
N ASP A 277 23.54 20.79 15.89
CA ASP A 277 23.55 20.37 14.48
C ASP A 277 22.62 19.16 14.34
N VAL A 278 21.42 19.39 13.79
CA VAL A 278 20.41 18.36 13.58
C VAL A 278 20.81 17.50 12.39
N GLU A 279 21.55 16.43 12.65
CA GLU A 279 21.77 15.37 11.68
C GLU A 279 20.59 14.38 11.74
N LYS A 280 19.93 14.19 10.60
CA LYS A 280 18.79 13.26 10.44
C LYS A 280 19.19 12.16 9.46
N ARG A 281 19.41 10.96 9.97
CA ARG A 281 19.78 9.78 9.17
C ARG A 281 18.58 8.87 9.00
N ARG A 282 18.22 8.55 7.76
CA ARG A 282 17.16 7.58 7.46
C ARG A 282 17.67 6.17 7.71
N LYS A 283 16.84 5.36 8.34
CA LYS A 283 17.11 3.98 8.75
C LYS A 283 16.27 2.95 8.01
N GLY A 284 15.08 3.31 7.54
CA GLY A 284 14.23 2.44 6.74
C GLY A 284 13.09 3.23 6.13
N ALA A 285 12.63 2.80 4.95
CA ALA A 285 11.54 3.45 4.23
C ALA A 285 10.59 2.42 3.58
N ILE A 286 9.30 2.57 3.85
CA ILE A 286 8.21 1.79 3.25
C ILE A 286 7.35 2.69 2.38
N TYR A 287 6.92 2.19 1.22
CA TYR A 287 5.95 2.85 0.37
C TYR A 287 4.73 1.95 0.10
N HIS A 288 3.54 2.40 0.48
CA HIS A 288 2.29 1.79 0.08
C HIS A 288 1.61 2.68 -0.95
N ALA A 289 1.50 2.22 -2.21
CA ALA A 289 0.99 3.05 -3.31
C ALA A 289 -0.53 3.31 -3.24
N GLY A 290 -1.24 2.61 -2.33
CA GLY A 290 -2.70 2.60 -2.33
C GLY A 290 -3.23 1.90 -3.58
N ASP A 291 -4.40 2.33 -4.03
CA ASP A 291 -4.84 2.06 -5.40
C ASP A 291 -4.51 3.27 -6.28
N THR A 292 -3.93 3.03 -7.45
CA THR A 292 -3.46 4.10 -8.32
C THR A 292 -3.35 3.65 -9.77
N GLY A 293 -3.63 4.57 -10.67
CA GLY A 293 -3.24 4.52 -12.06
C GLY A 293 -1.80 4.99 -12.26
N TYR A 294 -1.33 4.86 -13.49
CA TYR A 294 -0.03 5.38 -13.94
C TYR A 294 -0.15 6.13 -15.27
N ARG A 295 -1.04 5.65 -16.15
CA ARG A 295 -1.24 6.17 -17.50
C ARG A 295 -2.71 6.36 -17.78
N ARG A 296 -3.05 7.13 -18.80
CA ARG A 296 -4.46 7.31 -19.19
C ARG A 296 -5.09 6.02 -19.72
N ILE A 297 -4.35 5.34 -20.59
CA ILE A 297 -4.65 4.03 -21.18
C ILE A 297 -3.33 3.26 -21.33
N ALA A 298 -3.41 1.95 -21.52
CA ALA A 298 -2.24 1.05 -21.57
C ALA A 298 -1.17 1.45 -22.60
N ARG A 299 -1.55 2.15 -23.68
CA ARG A 299 -0.64 2.58 -24.76
C ARG A 299 -0.22 4.05 -24.68
N SER A 300 -0.69 4.79 -23.69
CA SER A 300 -0.37 6.21 -23.54
C SER A 300 1.11 6.38 -23.22
N GLU A 301 1.81 7.22 -23.98
CA GLU A 301 3.19 7.62 -23.66
C GLU A 301 3.23 8.54 -22.44
N GLU A 302 2.17 9.33 -22.23
CA GLU A 302 2.00 10.19 -21.05
C GLU A 302 1.80 9.31 -19.80
N VAL A 303 2.69 9.49 -18.82
CA VAL A 303 2.68 8.84 -17.51
C VAL A 303 2.47 9.87 -16.41
N CYS A 304 2.00 9.43 -15.26
CA CYS A 304 1.80 10.29 -14.10
C CYS A 304 3.17 10.72 -13.54
N PRO A 305 3.49 12.02 -13.53
CA PRO A 305 4.82 12.50 -13.12
C PRO A 305 5.08 12.32 -11.62
N VAL A 306 4.02 12.15 -10.82
CA VAL A 306 4.14 12.14 -9.36
C VAL A 306 5.03 11.03 -8.81
N PHE A 307 5.12 9.90 -9.50
CA PHE A 307 5.97 8.79 -9.06
C PHE A 307 7.46 9.14 -9.16
N GLU A 308 7.85 9.98 -10.11
CA GLU A 308 9.22 10.50 -10.21
C GLU A 308 9.52 11.50 -9.09
N GLU A 309 8.54 12.34 -8.74
CA GLU A 309 8.63 13.24 -7.60
C GLU A 309 8.75 12.46 -6.28
N ILE A 310 7.94 11.42 -6.09
CA ILE A 310 8.01 10.51 -4.93
C ILE A 310 9.36 9.81 -4.88
N GLY A 311 9.83 9.24 -6.00
CA GLY A 311 11.12 8.55 -6.09
C GLY A 311 12.33 9.46 -5.85
N THR A 312 12.23 10.74 -6.24
CA THR A 312 13.28 11.73 -6.00
C THR A 312 13.28 12.23 -4.56
N THR A 313 12.11 12.39 -3.95
CA THR A 313 11.97 12.95 -2.59
C THR A 313 12.22 11.90 -1.51
N PHE A 314 11.71 10.69 -1.70
CA PHE A 314 11.69 9.64 -0.68
C PHE A 314 12.47 8.39 -1.09
N GLY A 315 12.66 8.14 -2.39
CA GLY A 315 13.41 6.97 -2.86
C GLY A 315 14.90 7.03 -2.47
N PRO A 316 15.60 5.89 -2.43
CA PRO A 316 15.07 4.54 -2.62
C PRO A 316 14.27 4.04 -1.41
N PHE A 317 13.26 3.21 -1.68
CA PHE A 317 12.45 2.54 -0.65
C PHE A 317 12.96 1.12 -0.40
N ASP A 318 12.96 0.68 0.85
CA ASP A 318 13.39 -0.68 1.20
C ASP A 318 12.31 -1.70 0.91
N LEU A 319 11.04 -1.34 1.12
CA LEU A 319 9.87 -2.17 0.80
C LEU A 319 8.76 -1.31 0.19
N SER A 320 8.18 -1.77 -0.91
CA SER A 320 6.98 -1.16 -1.50
C SER A 320 5.86 -2.16 -1.70
N PHE A 321 4.62 -1.72 -1.47
CA PHE A 321 3.40 -2.42 -1.85
C PHE A 321 2.77 -1.65 -3.02
N ILE A 322 2.74 -2.26 -4.21
CA ILE A 322 2.28 -1.62 -5.45
C ILE A 322 1.15 -2.44 -6.06
N PRO A 323 -0.01 -1.83 -6.41
CA PRO A 323 -1.12 -2.56 -6.99
C PRO A 323 -0.74 -3.09 -8.38
N ILE A 324 -1.07 -4.36 -8.67
CA ILE A 324 -0.77 -5.01 -9.96
C ILE A 324 -2.04 -5.42 -10.72
N TRP A 325 -3.17 -4.75 -10.47
CA TRP A 325 -4.43 -5.16 -11.07
C TRP A 325 -5.31 -3.98 -11.46
N ARG A 326 -5.80 -4.04 -12.71
CA ARG A 326 -6.49 -2.95 -13.41
C ARG A 326 -8.01 -2.88 -13.18
N GLY A 327 -8.55 -3.67 -12.25
CA GLY A 327 -9.99 -3.79 -12.07
C GLY A 327 -10.63 -4.84 -12.98
N GLY A 328 -11.34 -5.77 -12.35
CA GLY A 328 -12.10 -6.85 -12.95
C GLY A 328 -13.54 -6.42 -13.07
N THR A 329 -14.01 -6.45 -14.32
CA THR A 329 -15.39 -6.64 -14.77
C THR A 329 -16.39 -6.98 -13.65
N LEU A 330 -17.52 -6.25 -13.58
CA LEU A 330 -18.70 -6.61 -12.77
C LEU A 330 -18.83 -8.13 -12.67
N SER A 331 -18.80 -8.71 -11.46
CA SER A 331 -18.58 -10.15 -11.22
C SER A 331 -19.46 -11.09 -12.05
N PHE A 332 -20.64 -10.63 -12.48
CA PHE A 332 -21.54 -11.32 -13.40
C PHE A 332 -20.97 -11.55 -14.81
N ILE A 333 -20.20 -10.61 -15.36
CA ILE A 333 -19.65 -10.69 -16.73
C ILE A 333 -18.44 -11.63 -16.76
N SER A 334 -17.59 -11.62 -15.73
CA SER A 334 -16.49 -12.59 -15.59
C SER A 334 -17.01 -14.03 -15.41
N TYR A 335 -18.14 -14.22 -14.73
CA TYR A 335 -18.76 -15.54 -14.55
C TYR A 335 -19.17 -16.22 -15.88
N VAL A 336 -19.50 -15.43 -16.92
CA VAL A 336 -19.84 -15.95 -18.26
C VAL A 336 -18.63 -16.02 -19.22
N GLY A 337 -17.41 -15.88 -18.70
CA GLY A 337 -16.16 -16.01 -19.49
C GLY A 337 -15.85 -14.80 -20.38
N LEU A 338 -16.52 -13.67 -20.15
CA LEU A 338 -16.27 -12.40 -20.82
C LEU A 338 -15.50 -11.46 -19.89
N ARG A 339 -14.60 -10.67 -20.45
CA ARG A 339 -13.87 -9.62 -19.73
C ARG A 339 -13.92 -8.33 -20.50
N LEU A 340 -13.82 -7.21 -19.81
CA LEU A 340 -13.63 -5.94 -20.51
C LEU A 340 -12.26 -5.91 -21.20
N SER A 341 -12.18 -5.30 -22.39
CA SER A 341 -10.96 -5.17 -23.21
C SER A 341 -9.79 -4.56 -22.42
N HIS A 342 -8.71 -5.35 -22.23
CA HIS A 342 -7.58 -5.08 -21.32
C HIS A 342 -6.68 -3.92 -21.77
N ASN A 343 -6.75 -3.54 -23.03
CA ASN A 343 -5.89 -2.50 -23.62
C ASN A 343 -6.56 -1.13 -23.69
N GLU A 344 -7.85 -1.05 -23.34
CA GLU A 344 -8.72 0.02 -23.85
C GLU A 344 -9.61 0.66 -22.78
N ILE A 345 -9.68 0.12 -21.55
CA ILE A 345 -10.33 0.79 -20.41
C ILE A 345 -9.38 1.80 -19.77
N PRO A 346 -9.86 2.94 -19.24
CA PRO A 346 -8.98 3.94 -18.64
C PRO A 346 -8.15 3.37 -17.50
N SER A 347 -6.85 3.14 -17.74
CA SER A 347 -5.81 2.84 -16.75
C SER A 347 -5.52 4.03 -15.81
N ALA A 348 -6.26 5.12 -16.00
CA ALA A 348 -6.16 6.36 -15.26
C ALA A 348 -6.33 6.15 -13.75
N LEU A 349 -7.08 5.14 -13.31
CA LEU A 349 -7.34 4.88 -11.89
C LEU A 349 -6.64 3.62 -11.36
N HIS A 350 -6.27 2.68 -12.22
CA HIS A 350 -5.63 1.43 -11.82
C HIS A 350 -4.47 1.07 -12.76
N ALA A 351 -3.29 0.86 -12.18
CA ALA A 351 -2.05 0.53 -12.87
C ALA A 351 -2.09 -0.92 -13.41
N SER A 352 -1.44 -1.16 -14.55
CA SER A 352 -1.10 -2.55 -14.93
C SER A 352 -0.08 -3.18 -13.99
N PRO A 353 0.04 -4.51 -14.06
CA PRO A 353 1.30 -5.19 -13.78
C PRO A 353 2.54 -4.51 -14.41
N ALA A 354 2.53 -4.20 -15.71
CA ALA A 354 3.61 -3.49 -16.38
C ALA A 354 3.84 -2.06 -15.85
N ASP A 355 2.76 -1.29 -15.62
CA ASP A 355 2.87 0.02 -14.97
C ASP A 355 3.42 -0.10 -13.54
N ALA A 356 3.10 -1.16 -12.80
CA ALA A 356 3.62 -1.39 -11.46
C ALA A 356 5.14 -1.61 -11.46
N ILE A 357 5.68 -2.31 -12.47
CA ILE A 357 7.13 -2.41 -12.69
C ILE A 357 7.74 -1.04 -13.06
N ALA A 358 7.05 -0.25 -13.88
CA ALA A 358 7.49 1.11 -14.18
C ALA A 358 7.52 1.99 -12.90
N ILE A 359 6.48 1.93 -12.08
CA ILE A 359 6.43 2.63 -10.78
C ILE A 359 7.57 2.15 -9.88
N HIS A 360 7.79 0.83 -9.76
CA HIS A 360 8.89 0.25 -8.98
C HIS A 360 10.25 0.88 -9.35
N LEU A 361 10.55 0.99 -10.65
CA LEU A 361 11.77 1.63 -11.14
C LEU A 361 11.79 3.13 -10.85
N THR A 362 10.70 3.84 -11.14
CA THR A 362 10.60 5.29 -10.96
C THR A 362 10.74 5.71 -9.50
N VAL A 363 10.12 4.97 -8.57
CA VAL A 363 10.20 5.22 -7.12
C VAL A 363 11.49 4.67 -6.50
N ARG A 364 12.33 3.98 -7.29
CA ARG A 364 13.59 3.35 -6.86
C ARG A 364 13.37 2.36 -5.70
N SER A 365 12.33 1.54 -5.82
CA SER A 365 12.02 0.51 -4.83
C SER A 365 13.07 -0.60 -4.89
N LYS A 366 13.65 -0.98 -3.75
CA LYS A 366 14.55 -2.13 -3.65
C LYS A 366 13.78 -3.44 -3.67
N ASN A 367 12.58 -3.47 -3.08
CA ASN A 367 11.74 -4.67 -2.98
C ASN A 367 10.26 -4.29 -3.15
N THR A 368 9.60 -4.83 -4.17
CA THR A 368 8.17 -4.59 -4.41
C THR A 368 7.35 -5.86 -4.28
N VAL A 369 6.38 -5.84 -3.37
CA VAL A 369 5.31 -6.83 -3.27
C VAL A 369 4.10 -6.31 -4.06
N GLY A 370 3.67 -7.09 -5.05
CA GLY A 370 2.43 -6.83 -5.79
C GLY A 370 1.20 -7.04 -4.90
N VAL A 371 0.30 -6.05 -4.88
CA VAL A 371 -0.95 -6.07 -4.09
C VAL A 371 -2.18 -5.77 -4.97
N HIS A 372 -3.36 -5.63 -4.36
CA HIS A 372 -4.64 -5.26 -4.99
C HIS A 372 -5.22 -6.31 -5.98
N PHE A 373 -4.65 -7.51 -6.02
CA PHE A 373 -5.06 -8.59 -6.93
C PHE A 373 -5.47 -9.86 -6.16
N GLY A 374 -6.03 -10.84 -6.87
CA GLY A 374 -6.23 -12.21 -6.34
C GLY A 374 -7.30 -12.40 -5.27
N THR A 375 -7.99 -11.33 -4.85
CA THR A 375 -8.89 -11.36 -3.68
C THR A 375 -10.35 -11.06 -4.04
N PHE A 376 -10.64 -9.87 -4.56
CA PHE A 376 -11.98 -9.44 -4.98
C PHE A 376 -12.13 -9.45 -6.51
N ILE A 377 -12.00 -10.63 -7.11
CA ILE A 377 -11.99 -10.80 -8.57
C ILE A 377 -13.21 -11.58 -9.06
N GLY A 378 -13.44 -11.60 -10.38
CA GLY A 378 -14.53 -12.36 -10.98
C GLY A 378 -14.21 -13.85 -11.23
N SER A 379 -12.94 -14.20 -11.38
CA SER A 379 -12.44 -15.58 -11.56
C SER A 379 -10.96 -15.71 -11.23
N GLU A 380 -10.46 -16.92 -10.93
CA GLU A 380 -9.02 -17.15 -10.68
C GLU A 380 -8.12 -16.78 -11.87
N ASN A 381 -8.66 -16.79 -13.09
CA ASN A 381 -7.89 -16.45 -14.29
C ASN A 381 -7.43 -14.99 -14.30
N GLU A 382 -8.16 -14.09 -13.63
CA GLU A 382 -7.74 -12.70 -13.41
C GLU A 382 -6.49 -12.62 -12.52
N SER A 383 -6.29 -13.60 -11.63
CA SER A 383 -5.06 -13.67 -10.81
C SER A 383 -3.88 -14.17 -11.61
N TYR A 384 -4.07 -15.25 -12.39
CA TYR A 384 -3.00 -15.82 -13.21
C TYR A 384 -2.50 -14.79 -14.24
N GLU A 385 -3.40 -14.07 -14.89
CA GLU A 385 -3.02 -13.04 -15.86
C GLU A 385 -2.21 -11.90 -15.21
N ALA A 386 -2.66 -11.39 -14.06
CA ALA A 386 -1.92 -10.34 -13.35
C ALA A 386 -0.49 -10.80 -12.99
N LEU A 387 -0.32 -12.05 -12.56
CA LEU A 387 0.99 -12.62 -12.24
C LEU A 387 1.88 -12.81 -13.47
N ILE A 388 1.32 -13.38 -14.56
CA ILE A 388 2.07 -13.59 -15.80
C ILE A 388 2.52 -12.24 -16.35
N GLU A 389 1.62 -11.26 -16.49
CA GLU A 389 1.95 -9.93 -17.00
C GLU A 389 2.97 -9.20 -16.10
N PHE A 390 2.90 -9.40 -14.77
CA PHE A 390 3.84 -8.80 -13.83
C PHE A 390 5.24 -9.37 -14.00
N ASP A 391 5.35 -10.69 -14.08
CA ASP A 391 6.63 -11.37 -14.24
C ASP A 391 7.22 -11.13 -15.64
N GLU A 392 6.40 -11.11 -16.69
CA GLU A 392 6.83 -10.72 -18.04
C GLU A 392 7.35 -9.28 -18.08
N ALA A 393 6.65 -8.33 -17.45
CA ALA A 393 7.10 -6.95 -17.38
C ALA A 393 8.43 -6.82 -16.61
N ARG A 394 8.60 -7.59 -15.53
CA ARG A 394 9.85 -7.67 -14.76
C ARG A 394 11.01 -8.19 -15.62
N GLU A 395 10.79 -9.30 -16.33
CA GLU A 395 11.79 -9.88 -17.24
C GLU A 395 12.16 -8.91 -18.38
N ASN A 396 11.17 -8.26 -18.98
CA ASN A 396 11.37 -7.32 -20.08
C ASN A 396 12.11 -6.04 -19.66
N ALA A 397 11.86 -5.55 -18.44
CA ALA A 397 12.58 -4.39 -17.91
C ALA A 397 14.08 -4.70 -17.69
N GLY A 398 14.40 -5.95 -17.34
CA GLY A 398 15.77 -6.40 -17.06
C GLY A 398 16.33 -5.84 -15.74
N GLY A 399 17.25 -6.58 -15.12
CA GLY A 399 17.93 -6.14 -13.89
C GLY A 399 17.09 -6.12 -12.61
N ILE A 400 15.82 -6.57 -12.67
CA ILE A 400 14.93 -6.74 -11.52
C ILE A 400 14.85 -8.24 -11.16
N GLY A 401 15.28 -8.60 -9.95
CA GLY A 401 15.23 -9.97 -9.44
C GLY A 401 13.83 -10.40 -9.00
N ARG A 402 13.66 -11.70 -8.75
CA ARG A 402 12.44 -12.23 -8.12
C ARG A 402 12.52 -11.99 -6.60
N LEU A 403 11.37 -11.88 -5.92
CA LEU A 403 11.36 -11.65 -4.46
C LEU A 403 11.94 -12.81 -3.63
N ASP A 404 11.83 -14.04 -4.13
CA ASP A 404 12.38 -15.25 -3.53
C ASP A 404 13.89 -15.39 -3.73
N ASP A 405 14.48 -14.61 -4.65
CA ASP A 405 15.92 -14.51 -4.81
C ASP A 405 16.50 -13.58 -3.75
N ILE A 406 17.54 -14.01 -3.06
CA ILE A 406 18.16 -13.24 -1.97
C ILE A 406 19.34 -12.41 -2.50
N SER A 407 19.78 -12.67 -3.73
CA SER A 407 20.87 -11.93 -4.35
C SER A 407 20.50 -10.47 -4.62
N GLU A 408 21.48 -9.59 -4.44
CA GLU A 408 21.34 -8.19 -4.82
C GLU A 408 21.19 -8.05 -6.34
N CYS A 409 20.14 -7.36 -6.74
CA CYS A 409 19.83 -7.07 -8.13
C CYS A 409 19.95 -5.57 -8.40
N HIS A 410 20.46 -5.20 -9.58
CA HIS A 410 20.75 -3.81 -9.94
C HIS A 410 19.56 -2.85 -9.77
N HIS A 411 18.36 -3.32 -10.09
CA HIS A 411 17.11 -2.56 -9.95
C HIS A 411 16.21 -3.10 -8.84
N GLY A 412 16.75 -3.83 -7.87
CA GLY A 412 15.97 -4.43 -6.80
C GLY A 412 15.19 -5.67 -7.25
N ARG A 413 14.15 -6.02 -6.49
CA ARG A 413 13.36 -7.24 -6.64
C ARG A 413 11.88 -6.91 -6.68
N ALA A 414 11.12 -7.65 -7.47
CA ALA A 414 9.67 -7.51 -7.57
C ALA A 414 8.98 -8.87 -7.73
N GLY A 415 7.80 -9.02 -7.14
CA GLY A 415 7.06 -10.28 -7.17
C GLY A 415 5.78 -10.22 -6.34
N ALA A 416 5.12 -11.36 -6.20
CA ALA A 416 3.93 -11.50 -5.36
C ALA A 416 4.11 -12.62 -4.34
N LEU A 417 3.57 -12.42 -3.14
CA LEU A 417 3.56 -13.41 -2.06
C LEU A 417 2.30 -14.29 -2.16
N ASP A 418 2.22 -15.35 -1.36
CA ASP A 418 0.92 -15.95 -1.04
C ASP A 418 0.15 -15.02 -0.09
N ILE A 419 -1.18 -15.13 -0.05
CA ILE A 419 -2.00 -14.36 0.90
C ILE A 419 -1.71 -14.91 2.31
N GLY A 420 -1.19 -14.05 3.17
CA GLY A 420 -0.63 -14.37 4.48
C GLY A 420 0.89 -14.62 4.48
N GLY A 421 1.52 -14.66 3.30
CA GLY A 421 2.96 -14.81 3.17
C GLY A 421 3.72 -13.53 3.54
N SER A 422 4.96 -13.70 3.99
CA SER A 422 5.82 -12.60 4.46
C SER A 422 7.17 -12.57 3.73
N ILE A 423 7.76 -11.37 3.66
CA ILE A 423 9.14 -11.14 3.23
C ILE A 423 9.88 -10.34 4.31
N ALA A 424 11.18 -10.63 4.50
CA ALA A 424 12.08 -9.84 5.32
C ALA A 424 13.13 -9.18 4.42
N VAL A 425 13.29 -7.86 4.55
CA VAL A 425 14.22 -7.04 3.75
C VAL A 425 15.16 -6.26 4.66
N GLY A 426 16.47 -6.38 4.43
CA GLY A 426 17.48 -5.67 5.20
C GLY A 426 17.45 -4.16 5.01
N ILE A 427 17.75 -3.41 6.06
CA ILE A 427 17.77 -1.93 6.11
C ILE A 427 19.03 -1.34 6.74
#